data_AF-A0AAD1TIW4-F1
#
_entry.id   AF-A0AAD1TIW4-F1
#
_cell.length_a   1.000
_cell.length_b   1.000
_cell.length_c   1.000
_cell.angle_alpha   90.00
_cell.angle_beta   90.00
_cell.angle_gamma   90.00
#
_symmetry.space_group_name_H-M   'P 1'
#
loop_
_entity.id
_entity.type
_entity.pdbx_description
1 polymer ?
#
loop_
_entity_poly.entity_id
_entity_poly.type
_entity_poly.pdbx_seq_one_letter_code
_entity_poly.pdbx_strand_id
1 'polypeptide(L)'
;MVYSVKVWNCDNAQLRGLTGKKQPQLDCLSHPELYVSLVKLLTNKIVLVSLFKKVFMMLQNRLTNHSSYLLILLLFLSQIQRSLSDRFTVIATKTPISATIGSDVTLSFHLSPEINAENMEIGISRSPSTEFAFLYRRGQEVTGSQIKGYKGRTKLVTEHLKMGEISLLIRDVGPFDNGIYYCFVQSDNYYNENSLELILTMLGTGPVIRITDKDKGITAVCESNGWYPKPTVLWKDSLGKPLDNSNESSTEDESRLLSVYSLINVNPNNPTFCNFRSVLLNIQNQPGIRISDTLYNRVDRCFTSLIFISAVLLSFTLPIMYGLYKVRTLKAKLKETDNRLRKLLRIVTILFLFCFCNLYESK
;
A
#
# COMPACT_ATOMS: atom_id res chain seq x y z
N MET A 1 44.68 -20.14 -50.00
CA MET A 1 44.33 -18.76 -50.38
C MET A 1 44.43 -17.89 -49.14
N VAL A 2 45.38 -16.95 -49.14
CA VAL A 2 45.59 -16.00 -48.05
C VAL A 2 44.47 -14.97 -48.12
N TYR A 3 43.66 -14.84 -47.08
CA TYR A 3 42.75 -13.71 -46.92
C TYR A 3 43.30 -12.80 -45.83
N SER A 4 43.66 -11.58 -46.22
CA SER A 4 44.00 -10.48 -45.33
C SER A 4 42.72 -9.96 -44.67
N VAL A 5 42.63 -10.10 -43.35
CA VAL A 5 41.59 -9.45 -42.55
C VAL A 5 42.07 -8.04 -42.23
N LYS A 6 41.47 -7.02 -42.85
CA LYS A 6 41.67 -5.61 -42.48
C LYS A 6 41.08 -5.38 -41.10
N VAL A 7 41.94 -5.13 -40.12
CA VAL A 7 41.57 -4.52 -38.83
C VAL A 7 41.17 -3.07 -39.12
N TRP A 8 39.92 -2.70 -38.83
CA TRP A 8 39.53 -1.29 -38.79
C TRP A 8 39.95 -0.71 -37.46
N ASN A 9 40.95 0.16 -37.48
CA ASN A 9 41.36 0.97 -36.33
C ASN A 9 40.56 2.28 -36.37
N CYS A 10 39.62 2.45 -35.44
CA CYS A 10 38.84 3.68 -35.30
C CYS A 10 39.61 4.69 -34.46
N ASP A 11 40.67 5.28 -35.01
CA ASP A 11 41.41 6.35 -34.31
C ASP A 11 41.71 7.59 -35.16
N ASN A 12 41.15 7.73 -36.37
CA ASN A 12 41.24 9.00 -37.10
C ASN A 12 40.11 9.15 -38.13
N ALA A 13 39.02 9.80 -37.73
CA ALA A 13 38.04 10.34 -38.67
C ALA A 13 37.80 11.82 -38.35
N GLN A 14 38.62 12.68 -38.95
CA GLN A 14 38.33 14.11 -39.05
C GLN A 14 37.06 14.33 -39.87
N LEU A 15 36.10 15.04 -39.28
CA LEU A 15 34.89 15.52 -39.93
C LEU A 15 35.21 16.62 -40.96
N ARG A 16 34.81 16.41 -42.22
CA ARG A 16 34.46 17.49 -43.15
C ARG A 16 33.17 17.16 -43.90
N GLY A 17 32.14 17.95 -43.62
CA GLY A 17 31.39 18.67 -44.64
C GLY A 17 30.22 18.00 -45.37
N LEU A 18 29.01 18.43 -44.99
CA LEU A 18 27.91 18.87 -45.86
C LEU A 18 27.16 17.80 -46.68
N THR A 19 26.01 17.38 -46.16
CA THR A 19 24.67 17.68 -46.72
C THR A 19 23.61 17.01 -45.85
N GLY A 20 22.53 17.74 -45.54
CA GLY A 20 21.52 17.34 -44.57
C GLY A 20 20.66 16.16 -45.03
N LYS A 21 20.72 15.05 -44.29
CA LYS A 21 19.64 14.10 -44.05
C LYS A 21 19.97 13.31 -42.77
N LYS A 22 19.12 13.43 -41.75
CA LYS A 22 19.23 12.62 -40.52
C LYS A 22 18.97 11.15 -40.86
N GLN A 23 19.92 10.27 -40.55
CA GLN A 23 19.74 8.81 -40.46
C GLN A 23 19.95 8.39 -39.00
N PRO A 24 19.24 7.37 -38.50
CA PRO A 24 19.22 7.03 -37.08
C PRO A 24 20.56 6.45 -36.62
N GLN A 25 21.02 6.91 -35.45
CA GLN A 25 22.16 6.37 -34.71
C GLN A 25 21.97 4.86 -34.51
N LEU A 26 22.92 4.08 -35.03
CA LEU A 26 23.11 2.69 -34.65
C LEU A 26 24.06 2.71 -33.45
N ASP A 27 23.51 2.59 -32.24
CA ASP A 27 24.31 2.53 -31.01
C ASP A 27 25.15 1.25 -31.01
N CYS A 28 26.47 1.44 -30.86
CA CYS A 28 27.45 0.38 -30.74
C CYS A 28 27.36 -0.29 -29.36
N LEU A 29 26.57 -1.36 -29.24
CA LEU A 29 26.69 -2.31 -28.13
C LEU A 29 27.92 -3.20 -28.35
N SER A 30 29.03 -2.82 -27.70
CA SER A 30 30.24 -3.62 -27.62
C SER A 30 30.14 -4.59 -26.43
N HIS A 31 29.77 -5.85 -26.70
CA HIS A 31 29.99 -6.96 -25.77
C HIS A 31 31.14 -7.85 -26.28
N PRO A 32 32.39 -7.66 -25.79
CA PRO A 32 33.52 -8.51 -26.15
C PRO A 32 33.29 -9.98 -25.76
N GLU A 33 32.51 -10.26 -24.72
CA GLU A 33 32.26 -11.62 -24.24
C GLU A 33 31.28 -12.41 -25.11
N LEU A 34 30.25 -11.77 -25.69
CA LEU A 34 29.37 -12.44 -26.65
C LEU A 34 30.12 -12.74 -27.95
N TYR A 35 30.99 -11.84 -28.40
CA TYR A 35 31.81 -12.05 -29.59
C TYR A 35 32.86 -13.14 -29.36
N VAL A 36 33.51 -13.19 -28.19
CA VAL A 36 34.44 -14.28 -27.84
C VAL A 36 33.71 -15.62 -27.69
N SER A 37 32.48 -15.65 -27.18
CA SER A 37 31.66 -16.86 -27.09
C SER A 37 31.13 -17.32 -28.45
N LEU A 38 30.65 -16.40 -29.30
CA LEU A 38 30.22 -16.69 -30.68
C LEU A 38 31.39 -17.09 -31.57
N VAL A 39 32.54 -16.43 -31.44
CA VAL A 39 33.78 -16.81 -32.12
C VAL A 39 34.26 -18.15 -31.58
N LYS A 40 34.21 -18.44 -30.27
CA LYS A 40 34.50 -19.79 -29.74
C LYS A 40 33.52 -20.84 -30.25
N LEU A 41 32.24 -20.53 -30.38
CA LEU A 41 31.21 -21.44 -30.90
C LEU A 41 31.39 -21.70 -32.41
N LEU A 42 31.70 -20.64 -33.17
CA LEU A 42 31.95 -20.69 -34.61
C LEU A 42 33.30 -21.34 -34.90
N THR A 43 34.36 -21.03 -34.15
CA THR A 43 35.66 -21.69 -34.26
C THR A 43 35.54 -23.14 -33.84
N ASN A 44 34.81 -23.49 -32.77
CA ASN A 44 34.58 -24.89 -32.43
C ASN A 44 33.81 -25.62 -33.53
N LYS A 45 32.73 -25.05 -34.10
CA LYS A 45 32.00 -25.68 -35.21
C LYS A 45 32.85 -25.78 -36.49
N ILE A 46 33.60 -24.75 -36.86
CA ILE A 46 34.44 -24.74 -38.07
C ILE A 46 35.66 -25.65 -37.91
N VAL A 47 36.31 -25.66 -36.74
CA VAL A 47 37.41 -26.56 -36.40
C VAL A 47 36.90 -27.99 -36.36
N LEU A 48 35.72 -28.26 -35.79
CA LEU A 48 35.11 -29.58 -35.79
C LEU A 48 34.75 -30.06 -37.20
N VAL A 49 34.21 -29.19 -38.06
CA VAL A 49 33.90 -29.50 -39.47
C VAL A 49 35.19 -29.67 -40.30
N SER A 50 36.24 -28.90 -40.02
CA SER A 50 37.57 -29.01 -40.65
C SER A 50 38.30 -30.29 -40.23
N LEU A 51 38.25 -30.63 -38.94
CA LEU A 51 38.71 -31.91 -38.41
C LEU A 51 37.88 -33.05 -38.98
N PHE A 52 36.55 -32.91 -39.10
CA PHE A 52 35.70 -33.91 -39.75
C PHE A 52 36.10 -34.10 -41.20
N LYS A 53 36.34 -33.03 -41.96
CA LYS A 53 36.78 -33.12 -43.36
C LYS A 53 38.16 -33.76 -43.48
N LYS A 54 39.11 -33.42 -42.59
CA LYS A 54 40.46 -34.02 -42.55
C LYS A 54 40.43 -35.49 -42.12
N VAL A 55 39.64 -35.83 -41.11
CA VAL A 55 39.48 -37.21 -40.62
C VAL A 55 38.74 -38.05 -41.66
N PHE A 56 37.66 -37.54 -42.25
CA PHE A 56 36.92 -38.17 -43.36
C PHE A 56 37.82 -38.38 -44.58
N MET A 57 38.61 -37.38 -44.99
CA MET A 57 39.54 -37.49 -46.12
C MET A 57 40.74 -38.40 -45.82
N MET A 58 41.23 -38.48 -44.57
CA MET A 58 42.27 -39.43 -44.17
C MET A 58 41.74 -40.88 -44.06
N LEU A 59 40.48 -41.06 -43.70
CA LEU A 59 39.81 -42.37 -43.62
C LEU A 59 39.43 -42.93 -44.99
N GLN A 60 39.22 -42.07 -45.98
CA GLN A 60 38.81 -42.45 -47.33
C GLN A 60 39.90 -43.24 -48.10
N ASN A 61 41.15 -43.23 -47.64
CA ASN A 61 42.30 -43.77 -48.38
C ASN A 61 42.98 -45.00 -47.74
N ARG A 62 42.50 -45.54 -46.60
CA ARG A 62 43.16 -46.70 -45.95
C ARG A 62 42.32 -47.68 -45.14
N LEU A 63 40.98 -47.59 -45.11
CA LEU A 63 40.17 -48.52 -44.30
C LEU A 63 39.00 -49.10 -45.13
N THR A 64 39.22 -50.28 -45.70
CA THR A 64 38.27 -51.06 -46.51
C THR A 64 37.28 -51.88 -45.66
N ASN A 65 37.34 -51.80 -44.33
CA ASN A 65 36.47 -52.58 -43.46
C ASN A 65 35.18 -51.82 -43.13
N HIS A 66 34.03 -52.35 -43.58
CA HIS A 66 32.67 -51.90 -43.25
C HIS A 66 32.44 -51.68 -41.75
N SER A 67 33.15 -52.44 -40.89
CA SER A 67 33.14 -52.30 -39.43
C SER A 67 33.61 -50.90 -38.94
N SER A 68 34.57 -50.28 -39.64
CA SER A 68 35.13 -48.96 -39.28
C SER A 68 34.13 -47.83 -39.52
N TYR A 69 33.36 -47.91 -40.62
CA TYR A 69 32.29 -46.95 -40.93
C TYR A 69 31.13 -47.05 -39.94
N LEU A 70 30.78 -48.28 -39.52
CA LEU A 70 29.75 -48.50 -38.50
C LEU A 70 30.18 -47.88 -37.16
N LEU A 71 31.44 -48.04 -36.75
CA LEU A 71 31.95 -47.44 -35.52
C LEU A 71 31.92 -45.89 -35.57
N ILE A 72 32.31 -45.30 -36.70
CA ILE A 72 32.27 -43.84 -36.87
C ILE A 72 30.82 -43.33 -36.88
N LEU A 73 29.90 -44.05 -37.52
CA LEU A 73 28.48 -43.71 -37.52
C LEU A 73 27.89 -43.80 -36.11
N LEU A 74 28.21 -44.85 -35.33
CA LEU A 74 27.78 -45.00 -33.93
C LEU A 74 28.34 -43.87 -33.05
N LEU A 75 29.61 -43.50 -33.23
CA LEU A 75 30.20 -42.35 -32.54
C LEU A 75 29.49 -41.07 -32.93
N PHE A 76 29.22 -40.83 -34.21
CA PHE A 76 28.50 -39.64 -34.68
C PHE A 76 27.06 -39.56 -34.15
N LEU A 77 26.33 -40.68 -34.17
CA LEU A 77 24.99 -40.80 -33.60
C LEU A 77 25.02 -40.55 -32.08
N SER A 78 26.04 -41.04 -31.36
CA SER A 78 26.21 -40.77 -29.92
C SER A 78 26.45 -39.28 -29.61
N GLN A 79 27.17 -38.56 -30.49
CA GLN A 79 27.41 -37.13 -30.35
C GLN A 79 26.15 -36.31 -30.69
N ILE A 80 25.38 -36.73 -31.71
CA ILE A 80 24.08 -36.13 -32.03
C ILE A 80 23.12 -36.31 -30.85
N GLN A 81 23.06 -37.51 -30.26
CA GLN A 81 22.19 -37.82 -29.13
C GLN A 81 22.55 -37.00 -27.89
N ARG A 82 23.84 -36.77 -27.61
CA ARG A 82 24.28 -35.80 -26.57
C ARG A 82 23.79 -34.37 -26.87
N SER A 83 23.90 -33.90 -28.11
CA SER A 83 23.47 -32.53 -28.46
C SER A 83 21.95 -32.28 -28.37
N LEU A 84 21.14 -33.34 -28.50
CA LEU A 84 19.69 -33.29 -28.31
C LEU A 84 19.29 -33.46 -26.85
N SER A 85 20.11 -34.14 -26.04
CA SER A 85 19.86 -34.38 -24.61
C SER A 85 20.02 -33.13 -23.73
N ASP A 86 20.73 -32.10 -24.20
CA ASP A 86 20.97 -30.86 -23.44
C ASP A 86 19.84 -29.81 -23.59
N ARG A 87 18.80 -30.07 -24.39
CA ARG A 87 17.71 -29.11 -24.56
C ARG A 87 16.67 -29.28 -23.44
N PHE A 88 16.30 -28.17 -22.82
CA PHE A 88 15.28 -28.10 -21.79
C PHE A 88 14.47 -26.82 -21.92
N THR A 89 13.31 -26.77 -21.30
CA THR A 89 12.56 -25.53 -21.11
C THR A 89 12.42 -25.25 -19.63
N VAL A 90 12.60 -24.00 -19.23
CA VAL A 90 12.27 -23.55 -17.87
C VAL A 90 10.76 -23.30 -17.84
N ILE A 91 10.08 -23.83 -16.84
CA ILE A 91 8.64 -23.69 -16.69
C ILE A 91 8.35 -23.22 -15.27
N ALA A 92 7.62 -22.11 -15.12
CA ALA A 92 7.14 -21.67 -13.82
C ALA A 92 6.12 -22.68 -13.28
N THR A 93 6.34 -23.19 -12.07
CA THR A 93 5.45 -24.19 -11.46
C THR A 93 4.09 -23.59 -11.08
N LYS A 94 4.08 -22.33 -10.65
CA LYS A 94 2.87 -21.57 -10.31
C LYS A 94 3.07 -20.08 -10.64
N THR A 95 2.13 -19.49 -11.36
CA THR A 95 2.11 -18.05 -11.66
C THR A 95 0.66 -17.57 -11.87
N PRO A 96 0.23 -16.43 -11.26
CA PRO A 96 0.96 -15.62 -10.30
C PRO A 96 1.08 -16.30 -8.93
N ILE A 97 2.07 -15.87 -8.14
CA ILE A 97 2.24 -16.23 -6.73
C ILE A 97 1.78 -15.05 -5.88
N SER A 98 0.89 -15.29 -4.92
CA SER A 98 0.44 -14.26 -3.98
C SER A 98 1.08 -14.45 -2.61
N ALA A 99 1.58 -13.37 -2.01
CA ALA A 99 2.12 -13.37 -0.65
C ALA A 99 1.75 -12.09 0.11
N THR A 100 1.94 -12.12 1.43
CA THR A 100 1.74 -10.95 2.29
C THR A 100 3.09 -10.30 2.57
N ILE A 101 3.14 -8.98 2.58
CA ILE A 101 4.37 -8.25 2.92
C ILE A 101 4.84 -8.66 4.33
N GLY A 102 6.14 -8.82 4.50
CA GLY A 102 6.78 -9.32 5.72
C GLY A 102 6.86 -10.85 5.83
N SER A 103 6.24 -11.60 4.91
CA SER A 103 6.35 -13.06 4.88
C SER A 103 7.54 -13.53 4.03
N ASP A 104 7.89 -14.81 4.16
CA ASP A 104 8.79 -15.47 3.22
C ASP A 104 8.00 -16.00 2.02
N VAL A 105 8.60 -16.02 0.83
CA VAL A 105 7.99 -16.59 -0.39
C VAL A 105 9.00 -17.48 -1.12
N THR A 106 8.50 -18.54 -1.78
CA THR A 106 9.32 -19.38 -2.66
C THR A 106 8.88 -19.21 -4.11
N LEU A 107 9.81 -18.83 -4.98
CA LEU A 107 9.63 -18.79 -6.43
C LEU A 107 10.08 -20.13 -7.01
N SER A 108 9.16 -20.86 -7.65
CA SER A 108 9.43 -22.22 -8.12
C SER A 108 9.31 -22.36 -9.63
N PHE A 109 10.33 -22.98 -10.22
CA PHE A 109 10.42 -23.37 -11.61
C PHE A 109 10.86 -24.84 -11.70
N HIS A 110 10.62 -25.47 -12.84
CA HIS A 110 11.18 -26.78 -13.15
C HIS A 110 11.69 -26.83 -14.59
N LEU A 111 12.61 -27.75 -14.85
CA LEU A 111 13.07 -28.08 -16.18
C LEU A 111 12.20 -29.15 -16.82
N SER A 112 11.86 -28.97 -18.09
CA SER A 112 11.22 -30.00 -18.91
C SER A 112 12.09 -30.29 -20.13
N PRO A 113 12.57 -31.54 -20.31
CA PRO A 113 12.40 -32.69 -19.41
C PRO A 113 13.13 -32.51 -18.07
N GLU A 114 12.78 -33.33 -17.07
CA GLU A 114 13.47 -33.38 -15.77
C GLU A 114 14.92 -33.82 -15.97
N ILE A 115 15.85 -32.89 -15.76
CA ILE A 115 17.29 -33.11 -15.92
C ILE A 115 18.04 -32.46 -14.75
N ASN A 116 19.22 -32.99 -14.44
CA ASN A 116 20.03 -32.47 -13.33
C ASN A 116 20.56 -31.05 -13.63
N ALA A 117 20.18 -30.09 -12.78
CA ALA A 117 20.57 -28.69 -12.85
C ALA A 117 21.71 -28.29 -11.89
N GLU A 118 22.26 -29.20 -11.08
CA GLU A 118 23.29 -28.90 -10.06
C GLU A 118 24.54 -28.22 -10.65
N ASN A 119 24.91 -28.60 -11.87
CA ASN A 119 26.08 -28.07 -12.58
C ASN A 119 25.74 -26.97 -13.59
N MET A 120 24.47 -26.56 -13.67
CA MET A 120 24.03 -25.47 -14.54
C MET A 120 24.18 -24.12 -13.84
N GLU A 121 24.24 -23.05 -14.62
CA GLU A 121 24.10 -21.70 -14.11
C GLU A 121 22.63 -21.34 -14.05
N ILE A 122 22.18 -20.85 -12.90
CA ILE A 122 20.79 -20.49 -12.65
C ILE A 122 20.80 -19.06 -12.14
N GLY A 123 20.07 -18.16 -12.79
CA GLY A 123 19.90 -16.82 -12.26
C GLY A 123 18.46 -16.35 -12.35
N ILE A 124 18.09 -15.59 -11.32
CA ILE A 124 16.76 -15.07 -11.12
C ILE A 124 16.89 -13.55 -11.07
N SER A 125 16.26 -12.87 -12.02
CA SER A 125 16.40 -11.43 -12.21
C SER A 125 15.06 -10.71 -12.21
N ARG A 126 15.10 -9.39 -11.97
CA ARG A 126 13.93 -8.49 -11.97
C ARG A 126 13.68 -7.86 -13.34
N SER A 127 14.72 -7.80 -14.16
CA SER A 127 14.69 -7.44 -15.56
C SER A 127 15.33 -8.57 -16.37
N PRO A 128 15.04 -8.69 -17.67
CA PRO A 128 15.83 -9.55 -18.53
C PRO A 128 17.34 -9.21 -18.39
N SER A 129 18.12 -10.24 -18.03
CA SER A 129 19.58 -10.37 -18.18
C SER A 129 20.58 -9.42 -17.49
N THR A 130 20.17 -8.47 -16.62
CA THR A 130 21.14 -7.49 -16.06
C THR A 130 21.17 -7.35 -14.54
N GLU A 131 20.05 -7.55 -13.84
CA GLU A 131 19.96 -7.33 -12.40
C GLU A 131 19.44 -8.56 -11.65
N PHE A 132 20.34 -9.29 -10.99
CA PHE A 132 20.00 -10.56 -10.32
C PHE A 132 19.49 -10.34 -8.90
N ALA A 133 18.29 -10.84 -8.64
CA ALA A 133 17.83 -11.12 -7.30
C ALA A 133 18.63 -12.27 -6.69
N PHE A 134 19.04 -13.25 -7.51
CA PHE A 134 19.90 -14.36 -7.09
C PHE A 134 20.67 -14.94 -8.29
N LEU A 135 21.90 -15.42 -8.05
CA LEU A 135 22.72 -16.08 -9.06
C LEU A 135 23.46 -17.28 -8.44
N TYR A 136 23.30 -18.45 -9.06
CA TYR A 136 24.00 -19.68 -8.74
C TYR A 136 24.86 -20.09 -9.93
N ARG A 137 26.17 -20.24 -9.69
CA ARG A 137 27.14 -20.56 -10.73
C ARG A 137 28.26 -21.39 -10.11
N ARG A 138 28.64 -22.50 -10.77
CA ARG A 138 29.72 -23.41 -10.32
C ARG A 138 29.50 -23.96 -8.90
N GLY A 139 28.29 -24.39 -8.58
CA GLY A 139 28.01 -25.02 -7.28
C GLY A 139 27.75 -24.06 -6.12
N GLN A 140 27.79 -22.75 -6.36
CA GLN A 140 27.74 -21.75 -5.29
C GLN A 140 26.96 -20.49 -5.67
N GLU A 141 26.47 -19.78 -4.64
CA GLU A 141 25.86 -18.46 -4.79
C GLU A 141 26.91 -17.40 -5.15
N VAL A 142 26.56 -16.49 -6.07
CA VAL A 142 27.37 -15.36 -6.49
C VAL A 142 26.75 -14.06 -5.98
N THR A 143 27.31 -13.51 -4.91
CA THR A 143 26.79 -12.31 -4.23
C THR A 143 27.27 -10.98 -4.81
N GLY A 144 28.30 -11.00 -5.66
CA GLY A 144 28.93 -9.80 -6.22
C GLY A 144 28.01 -9.00 -7.15
N SER A 145 27.22 -9.69 -7.97
CA SER A 145 26.30 -9.12 -8.97
C SER A 145 24.85 -9.03 -8.49
N GLN A 146 24.59 -9.34 -7.21
CA GLN A 146 23.25 -9.35 -6.65
C GLN A 146 22.77 -7.93 -6.31
N ILE A 147 21.51 -7.63 -6.64
CA ILE A 147 20.84 -6.39 -6.25
C ILE A 147 20.89 -6.26 -4.73
N LYS A 148 21.28 -5.08 -4.23
CA LYS A 148 21.50 -4.82 -2.79
C LYS A 148 20.31 -5.26 -1.91
N GLY A 149 19.08 -5.03 -2.34
CA GLY A 149 17.86 -5.37 -1.60
C GLY A 149 17.63 -6.87 -1.38
N TYR A 150 18.29 -7.76 -2.13
CA TYR A 150 18.13 -9.21 -2.00
C TYR A 150 19.26 -9.89 -1.22
N LYS A 151 20.38 -9.19 -1.01
CA LYS A 151 21.56 -9.76 -0.32
C LYS A 151 21.19 -10.23 1.08
N GLY A 152 21.48 -11.51 1.37
CA GLY A 152 21.18 -12.14 2.66
C GLY A 152 19.71 -12.51 2.89
N ARG A 153 18.81 -12.16 1.96
CA ARG A 153 17.37 -12.51 2.01
C ARG A 153 17.02 -13.69 1.12
N THR A 154 17.89 -14.06 0.18
CA THR A 154 17.63 -15.12 -0.81
C THR A 154 18.37 -16.41 -0.51
N LYS A 155 17.75 -17.56 -0.81
CA LYS A 155 18.41 -18.87 -0.75
C LYS A 155 17.84 -19.83 -1.79
N LEU A 156 18.70 -20.44 -2.59
CA LEU A 156 18.30 -21.54 -3.48
C LEU A 156 18.16 -22.85 -2.70
N VAL A 157 17.08 -23.58 -2.95
CA VAL A 157 16.87 -24.94 -2.43
C VAL A 157 17.58 -25.92 -3.36
N THR A 158 18.77 -26.38 -2.94
CA THR A 158 19.65 -27.20 -3.80
C THR A 158 19.27 -28.68 -3.85
N GLU A 159 18.49 -29.17 -2.88
CA GLU A 159 18.16 -30.59 -2.70
C GLU A 159 17.47 -31.22 -3.92
N HIS A 160 16.65 -30.44 -4.63
CA HIS A 160 15.83 -30.90 -5.75
C HIS A 160 16.38 -30.52 -7.13
N LEU A 161 17.57 -29.91 -7.19
CA LEU A 161 18.22 -29.56 -8.46
C LEU A 161 18.52 -30.79 -9.33
N LYS A 162 18.74 -31.97 -8.72
CA LYS A 162 18.94 -33.24 -9.44
C LYS A 162 17.75 -33.64 -10.30
N MET A 163 16.55 -33.20 -9.93
CA MET A 163 15.29 -33.45 -10.62
C MET A 163 14.91 -32.26 -11.53
N GLY A 164 15.76 -31.25 -11.63
CA GLY A 164 15.48 -30.04 -12.42
C GLY A 164 14.54 -29.07 -11.73
N GLU A 165 14.26 -29.23 -10.44
CA GLU A 165 13.43 -28.28 -9.68
C GLU A 165 14.28 -27.14 -9.12
N ILE A 166 13.84 -25.91 -9.40
CA ILE A 166 14.54 -24.68 -9.05
C ILE A 166 13.61 -23.88 -8.16
N SER A 167 13.95 -23.80 -6.87
CA SER A 167 13.15 -23.06 -5.88
C SER A 167 14.00 -22.04 -5.15
N LEU A 168 13.66 -20.76 -5.31
CA LEU A 168 14.31 -19.64 -4.63
C LEU A 168 13.43 -19.13 -3.49
N LEU A 169 13.92 -19.27 -2.27
CA LEU A 169 13.36 -18.62 -1.09
C LEU A 169 13.78 -17.14 -1.08
N ILE A 170 12.82 -16.23 -0.89
CA ILE A 170 13.04 -14.81 -0.61
C ILE A 170 12.39 -14.51 0.74
N ARG A 171 13.18 -13.99 1.68
CA ARG A 171 12.72 -13.69 3.04
C ARG A 171 12.21 -12.28 3.19
N ASP A 172 11.23 -12.11 4.08
CA ASP A 172 10.72 -10.79 4.50
C ASP A 172 10.36 -9.90 3.30
N VAL A 173 9.45 -10.38 2.44
CA VAL A 173 9.15 -9.70 1.16
C VAL A 173 8.51 -8.34 1.39
N GLY A 174 9.00 -7.32 0.68
CA GLY A 174 8.49 -5.95 0.74
C GLY A 174 7.93 -5.47 -0.60
N PRO A 175 7.25 -4.31 -0.65
CA PRO A 175 6.70 -3.75 -1.90
C PRO A 175 7.64 -3.68 -3.11
N PHE A 176 8.96 -3.54 -2.89
CA PHE A 176 9.96 -3.51 -3.96
C PHE A 176 10.15 -4.88 -4.64
N ASP A 177 9.75 -5.96 -3.98
CA ASP A 177 9.85 -7.32 -4.48
C ASP A 177 8.64 -7.70 -5.36
N ASN A 178 7.54 -6.94 -5.33
CA ASN A 178 6.34 -7.16 -6.14
C ASN A 178 6.64 -7.00 -7.63
N GLY A 179 6.22 -7.96 -8.46
CA GLY A 179 6.35 -7.90 -9.91
C GLY A 179 6.90 -9.19 -10.51
N ILE A 180 7.36 -9.09 -11.76
CA ILE A 180 7.81 -10.23 -12.54
C ILE A 180 9.24 -10.60 -12.16
N TYR A 181 9.50 -11.91 -12.09
CA TYR A 181 10.83 -12.50 -11.97
C TYR A 181 11.09 -13.38 -13.18
N TYR A 182 12.31 -13.31 -13.71
CA TYR A 182 12.79 -14.13 -14.81
C TYR A 182 13.79 -15.13 -14.26
N CYS A 183 13.54 -16.42 -14.47
CA CYS A 183 14.49 -17.49 -14.16
C CYS A 183 15.10 -17.97 -15.46
N PHE A 184 16.40 -17.75 -15.61
CA PHE A 184 17.16 -18.37 -16.69
C PHE A 184 17.96 -19.55 -16.15
N VAL A 185 18.15 -20.52 -17.03
CA VAL A 185 19.02 -21.68 -16.80
C VAL A 185 19.92 -21.85 -18.01
N GLN A 186 21.21 -21.94 -17.75
CA GLN A 186 22.26 -22.05 -18.74
C GLN A 186 23.09 -23.32 -18.47
N SER A 187 23.11 -24.21 -19.45
CA SER A 187 24.06 -25.32 -19.54
C SER A 187 25.24 -24.93 -20.45
N ASP A 188 26.19 -25.84 -20.69
CA ASP A 188 27.34 -25.57 -21.57
C ASP A 188 26.92 -25.14 -22.99
N ASN A 189 25.81 -25.68 -23.51
CA ASN A 189 25.42 -25.53 -24.92
C ASN A 189 24.00 -24.98 -25.12
N TYR A 190 23.24 -24.75 -24.05
CA TYR A 190 21.83 -24.38 -24.16
C TYR A 190 21.39 -23.40 -23.07
N TYR A 191 20.54 -22.45 -23.47
CA TYR A 191 19.94 -21.41 -22.63
C TYR A 191 18.42 -21.50 -22.72
N ASN A 192 17.74 -21.37 -21.60
CA ASN A 192 16.31 -21.12 -21.61
C ASN A 192 15.92 -20.21 -20.44
N GLU A 193 14.85 -19.45 -20.62
CA GLU A 193 14.34 -18.51 -19.63
C GLU A 193 12.82 -18.56 -19.62
N ASN A 194 12.24 -18.41 -18.43
CA ASN A 194 10.80 -18.20 -18.27
C ASN A 194 10.55 -17.26 -17.09
N SER A 195 9.34 -16.75 -16.98
CA SER A 195 8.96 -15.79 -15.95
C SER A 195 7.78 -16.25 -15.11
N LEU A 196 7.71 -15.69 -13.90
CA LEU A 196 6.53 -15.74 -13.06
C LEU A 196 6.27 -14.37 -12.45
N GLU A 197 5.05 -14.14 -12.02
CA GLU A 197 4.64 -12.89 -11.36
C GLU A 197 4.46 -13.12 -9.85
N LEU A 198 5.10 -12.28 -9.03
CA LEU A 198 4.87 -12.20 -7.59
C LEU A 198 3.96 -11.00 -7.29
N ILE A 199 2.81 -11.27 -6.69
CA ILE A 199 1.83 -10.28 -6.28
C ILE A 199 1.84 -10.20 -4.75
N LEU A 200 2.16 -9.02 -4.23
CA LEU A 200 2.20 -8.77 -2.80
C LEU A 200 0.97 -8.02 -2.30
N THR A 201 0.59 -8.31 -1.06
CA THR A 201 -0.56 -7.69 -0.39
C THR A 201 -0.22 -7.33 1.06
N MET A 202 -0.82 -6.26 1.56
CA MET A 202 -0.85 -5.90 2.98
C MET A 202 -2.21 -5.29 3.29
N LEU A 203 -2.86 -5.80 4.34
CA LEU A 203 -4.08 -5.20 4.85
C LEU A 203 -3.71 -4.05 5.78
N GLY A 204 -4.31 -2.90 5.53
CA GLY A 204 -4.12 -1.75 6.41
C GLY A 204 -4.93 -1.86 7.70
N THR A 205 -4.75 -0.88 8.57
CA THR A 205 -5.44 -0.75 9.85
C THR A 205 -6.94 -0.59 9.68
N GLY A 206 -7.71 -0.77 10.75
CA GLY A 206 -9.14 -0.40 10.74
C GLY A 206 -9.34 1.09 10.41
N PRO A 207 -10.48 1.48 9.81
CA PRO A 207 -10.84 2.87 9.56
C PRO A 207 -10.91 3.68 10.87
N VAL A 208 -10.24 4.82 10.88
CA VAL A 208 -10.32 5.83 11.94
C VAL A 208 -11.08 7.02 11.38
N ILE A 209 -12.19 7.40 12.03
CA ILE A 209 -13.02 8.52 11.59
C ILE A 209 -12.76 9.72 12.49
N ARG A 210 -12.45 10.87 11.88
CA ARG A 210 -12.31 12.17 12.55
C ARG A 210 -13.35 13.13 12.00
N ILE A 211 -13.86 14.01 12.85
CA ILE A 211 -14.85 15.01 12.45
C ILE A 211 -14.18 16.39 12.47
N THR A 212 -14.41 17.15 11.42
CA THR A 212 -13.92 18.52 11.27
C THR A 212 -15.10 19.44 10.97
N ASP A 213 -15.24 20.51 11.75
CA ASP A 213 -16.21 21.56 11.52
C ASP A 213 -15.56 22.59 10.60
N LYS A 214 -16.10 22.75 9.39
CA LYS A 214 -15.75 23.85 8.48
C LYS A 214 -17.00 24.70 8.33
N ASP A 215 -16.83 25.99 8.10
CA ASP A 215 -17.88 27.04 8.08
C ASP A 215 -19.14 26.78 7.19
N LYS A 216 -19.23 25.63 6.51
CA LYS A 216 -20.33 25.18 5.63
C LYS A 216 -20.94 23.81 5.99
N GLY A 217 -20.54 23.15 7.08
CA GLY A 217 -21.11 21.87 7.53
C GLY A 217 -20.14 20.93 8.25
N ILE A 218 -20.63 19.74 8.62
CA ILE A 218 -19.83 18.70 9.27
C ILE A 218 -19.14 17.85 8.19
N THR A 219 -17.81 17.87 8.18
CA THR A 219 -17.01 16.99 7.30
C THR A 219 -16.41 15.86 8.12
N ALA A 220 -16.70 14.62 7.71
CA ALA A 220 -16.07 13.42 8.24
C ALA A 220 -14.83 13.07 7.40
N VAL A 221 -13.74 12.72 8.07
CA VAL A 221 -12.50 12.22 7.47
C VAL A 221 -12.30 10.79 7.92
N CYS A 222 -12.21 9.86 6.97
CA CYS A 222 -11.93 8.46 7.22
C CYS A 222 -10.50 8.14 6.80
N GLU A 223 -9.70 7.62 7.72
CA GLU A 223 -8.27 7.36 7.57
C GLU A 223 -7.96 5.88 7.81
N SER A 224 -7.07 5.31 7.01
CA SER A 224 -6.53 3.97 7.25
C SER A 224 -5.13 3.82 6.65
N ASN A 225 -4.24 3.15 7.38
CA ASN A 225 -2.80 3.17 7.12
C ASN A 225 -2.24 1.77 6.85
N GLY A 226 -1.13 1.67 6.12
CA GLY A 226 -0.39 0.43 5.93
C GLY A 226 -0.90 -0.48 4.80
N TRP A 227 -1.55 0.06 3.77
CA TRP A 227 -2.10 -0.74 2.68
C TRP A 227 -1.11 -1.02 1.57
N TYR A 228 -1.21 -2.21 0.97
CA TYR A 228 -0.62 -2.50 -0.33
C TYR A 228 -1.43 -3.58 -1.08
N PRO A 229 -1.79 -3.38 -2.35
CA PRO A 229 -1.81 -2.11 -3.08
C PRO A 229 -2.86 -1.16 -2.50
N LYS A 230 -3.09 -0.02 -3.17
CA LYS A 230 -4.11 0.96 -2.75
C LYS A 230 -5.51 0.31 -2.61
N PRO A 231 -6.19 0.47 -1.47
CA PRO A 231 -7.54 -0.05 -1.26
C PRO A 231 -8.59 0.84 -1.95
N THR A 232 -9.80 0.30 -2.09
CA THR A 232 -11.01 1.06 -2.42
C THR A 232 -11.68 1.55 -1.14
N VAL A 233 -12.11 2.81 -1.10
CA VAL A 233 -12.90 3.37 0.00
C VAL A 233 -14.39 3.28 -0.34
N LEU A 234 -15.21 2.86 0.61
CA LEU A 234 -16.65 2.69 0.44
C LEU A 234 -17.39 3.40 1.58
N TRP A 235 -18.07 4.48 1.25
CA TRP A 235 -18.98 5.17 2.14
C TRP A 235 -20.40 4.64 1.99
N LYS A 236 -21.11 4.44 3.11
CA LYS A 236 -22.50 3.97 3.12
C LYS A 236 -23.34 4.77 4.11
N ASP A 237 -24.60 5.00 3.78
CA ASP A 237 -25.58 5.54 4.73
C ASP A 237 -26.11 4.48 5.70
N SER A 238 -27.03 4.87 6.58
CA SER A 238 -27.69 3.98 7.55
C SER A 238 -28.51 2.84 6.92
N LEU A 239 -28.92 2.99 5.66
CA LEU A 239 -29.65 1.99 4.89
C LEU A 239 -28.70 1.09 4.08
N GLY A 240 -27.38 1.35 4.15
CA GLY A 240 -26.35 0.61 3.43
C GLY A 240 -26.15 1.05 1.98
N LYS A 241 -26.78 2.14 1.54
CA LYS A 241 -26.65 2.69 0.19
C LYS A 241 -25.30 3.41 0.04
N PRO A 242 -24.58 3.21 -1.09
CA PRO A 242 -23.30 3.88 -1.32
C PRO A 242 -23.45 5.41 -1.42
N LEU A 243 -22.44 6.13 -0.95
CA LEU A 243 -22.32 7.58 -1.06
C LEU A 243 -21.11 7.92 -1.95
N ASP A 244 -21.33 8.62 -3.06
CA ASP A 244 -20.32 8.81 -4.11
C ASP A 244 -19.63 10.19 -4.10
N ASN A 245 -20.01 11.08 -3.18
CA ASN A 245 -19.51 12.47 -3.13
C ASN A 245 -18.31 12.66 -2.19
N SER A 246 -17.47 11.63 -2.03
CA SER A 246 -16.27 11.68 -1.19
C SER A 246 -15.01 12.06 -1.96
N ASN A 247 -14.13 12.85 -1.34
CA ASN A 247 -12.83 13.21 -1.89
C ASN A 247 -11.74 12.32 -1.29
N GLU A 248 -11.06 11.53 -2.13
CA GLU A 248 -10.00 10.62 -1.70
C GLU A 248 -8.60 11.21 -1.92
N SER A 249 -7.70 10.94 -0.98
CA SER A 249 -6.28 11.23 -1.10
C SER A 249 -5.46 10.10 -0.48
N SER A 250 -4.21 9.94 -0.90
CA SER A 250 -3.34 8.90 -0.36
C SER A 250 -1.89 9.38 -0.32
N THR A 251 -1.17 8.96 0.71
CA THR A 251 0.26 9.19 0.90
C THR A 251 0.99 7.86 0.96
N GLU A 252 2.20 7.80 0.41
CA GLU A 252 3.07 6.63 0.40
C GLU A 252 4.24 6.87 1.37
N ASP A 253 4.56 5.90 2.22
CA ASP A 253 5.72 5.96 3.11
C ASP A 253 7.01 5.46 2.44
N GLU A 254 8.14 5.52 3.15
CA GLU A 254 9.44 5.03 2.62
C GLU A 254 9.42 3.51 2.31
N SER A 255 8.55 2.75 2.99
CA SER A 255 8.35 1.33 2.74
C SER A 255 7.38 1.05 1.59
N ARG A 256 6.85 2.10 0.94
CA ARG A 256 5.81 2.06 -0.11
C ARG A 256 4.44 1.56 0.33
N LEU A 257 4.17 1.57 1.63
CA LEU A 257 2.83 1.32 2.15
C LEU A 257 2.01 2.60 2.08
N LEU A 258 0.71 2.43 1.83
CA LEU A 258 -0.20 3.55 1.58
C LEU A 258 -1.05 3.86 2.81
N SER A 259 -1.10 5.15 3.12
CA SER A 259 -2.08 5.74 4.04
C SER A 259 -3.14 6.45 3.21
N VAL A 260 -4.40 6.06 3.37
CA VAL A 260 -5.52 6.53 2.56
C VAL A 260 -6.50 7.31 3.41
N TYR A 261 -6.91 8.46 2.88
CA TYR A 261 -7.83 9.38 3.52
C TYR A 261 -9.00 9.66 2.58
N SER A 262 -10.21 9.68 3.11
CA SER A 262 -11.41 10.06 2.36
C SER A 262 -12.23 11.06 3.15
N LEU A 263 -12.67 12.13 2.49
CA LEU A 263 -13.44 13.22 3.09
C LEU A 263 -14.85 13.24 2.52
N ILE A 264 -15.86 13.31 3.38
CA ILE A 264 -17.26 13.41 2.95
C ILE A 264 -18.02 14.39 3.84
N ASN A 265 -18.93 15.15 3.24
CA ASN A 265 -19.86 15.98 4.00
C ASN A 265 -21.00 15.11 4.52
N VAL A 266 -21.20 15.10 5.83
CA VAL A 266 -22.18 14.22 6.49
C VAL A 266 -23.37 15.02 7.00
N ASN A 267 -24.55 14.39 6.95
CA ASN A 267 -25.72 14.89 7.65
C ASN A 267 -25.68 14.33 9.09
N PRO A 268 -25.68 15.17 10.14
CA PRO A 268 -25.64 14.70 11.53
C PRO A 268 -26.79 13.76 11.88
N ASN A 269 -27.93 13.88 11.21
CA ASN A 269 -29.12 13.07 11.51
C ASN A 269 -29.11 11.69 10.84
N ASN A 270 -28.13 11.40 9.97
CA ASN A 270 -28.05 10.13 9.26
C ASN A 270 -26.69 9.46 9.51
N PRO A 271 -26.66 8.33 10.27
CA PRO A 271 -25.44 7.57 10.49
C PRO A 271 -24.77 7.21 9.17
N THR A 272 -23.45 7.42 9.11
CA THR A 272 -22.65 7.20 7.92
C THR A 272 -21.47 6.29 8.28
N PHE A 273 -21.19 5.31 7.43
CA PHE A 273 -20.16 4.27 7.63
C PHE A 273 -19.10 4.35 6.55
N CYS A 274 -17.84 4.19 6.93
CA CYS A 274 -16.70 4.11 6.02
C CYS A 274 -16.02 2.75 6.13
N ASN A 275 -15.75 2.12 4.99
CA ASN A 275 -15.03 0.84 4.92
C ASN A 275 -13.93 0.89 3.86
N PHE A 276 -12.82 0.19 4.11
CA PHE A 276 -11.76 -0.02 3.13
C PHE A 276 -11.78 -1.47 2.63
N ARG A 277 -11.61 -1.65 1.32
CA ARG A 277 -11.62 -2.97 0.66
C ARG A 277 -10.34 -3.18 -0.14
N SER A 278 -9.66 -4.31 0.08
CA SER A 278 -8.57 -4.74 -0.78
C SER A 278 -9.12 -5.23 -2.12
N VAL A 279 -8.55 -4.73 -3.22
CA VAL A 279 -8.92 -5.12 -4.59
C VAL A 279 -8.50 -6.57 -4.88
N LEU A 280 -7.37 -7.01 -4.32
CA LEU A 280 -6.79 -8.33 -4.61
C LEU A 280 -7.35 -9.45 -3.73
N LEU A 281 -7.62 -9.19 -2.45
CA LEU A 281 -7.96 -10.25 -1.50
C LEU A 281 -9.46 -10.52 -1.38
N ASN A 282 -10.33 -9.68 -1.94
CA ASN A 282 -11.79 -9.76 -1.76
C ASN A 282 -12.28 -9.90 -0.29
N ILE A 283 -11.39 -9.67 0.70
CA ILE A 283 -11.65 -9.70 2.13
C ILE A 283 -11.92 -8.25 2.59
N GLN A 284 -12.96 -8.08 3.39
CA GLN A 284 -13.34 -6.80 4.00
C GLN A 284 -12.79 -6.73 5.43
N ASN A 285 -12.06 -5.66 5.75
CA ASN A 285 -11.84 -5.28 7.15
C ASN A 285 -13.10 -4.51 7.59
N GLN A 286 -14.05 -5.16 8.26
CA GLN A 286 -15.21 -4.49 8.85
C GLN A 286 -14.95 -4.15 10.33
N PRO A 287 -14.83 -2.86 10.65
CA PRO A 287 -15.41 -2.35 11.87
C PRO A 287 -16.35 -1.18 11.55
N GLY A 288 -17.65 -1.38 11.80
CA GLY A 288 -18.63 -0.29 11.76
C GLY A 288 -18.59 0.49 13.07
N ILE A 289 -18.28 1.78 13.01
CA ILE A 289 -18.43 2.68 14.17
C ILE A 289 -19.74 3.46 14.01
N ARG A 290 -20.61 3.37 15.02
CA ARG A 290 -21.77 4.26 15.18
C ARG A 290 -21.25 5.62 15.63
N ILE A 291 -21.43 6.65 14.80
CA ILE A 291 -21.37 8.03 15.26
C ILE A 291 -22.64 8.27 16.09
N SER A 292 -22.55 8.06 17.41
CA SER A 292 -23.60 8.39 18.37
C SER A 292 -23.43 9.85 18.80
N ASP A 293 -24.54 10.58 18.75
CA ASP A 293 -24.99 11.91 19.25
C ASP A 293 -24.18 12.67 20.33
N THR A 294 -22.87 12.50 20.43
CA THR A 294 -22.04 13.12 21.49
C THR A 294 -21.42 14.45 21.08
N LEU A 295 -21.61 14.91 19.84
CA LEU A 295 -20.97 16.12 19.31
C LEU A 295 -21.85 17.37 19.27
N TYR A 296 -22.93 17.42 20.06
CA TYR A 296 -23.67 18.66 20.18
C TYR A 296 -24.25 18.90 21.58
N ASN A 297 -23.37 18.98 22.58
CA ASN A 297 -23.63 19.91 23.68
C ASN A 297 -23.22 21.34 23.25
N ARG A 298 -23.75 21.83 22.12
CA ARG A 298 -23.81 23.28 21.91
C ARG A 298 -25.01 23.74 22.70
N VAL A 299 -24.78 24.02 23.98
CA VAL A 299 -25.75 24.81 24.75
C VAL A 299 -25.88 26.12 23.97
N ASP A 300 -27.01 26.28 23.29
CA ASP A 300 -27.23 27.41 22.41
C ASP A 300 -26.89 28.70 23.18
N ARG A 301 -26.07 29.56 22.58
CA ARG A 301 -25.71 30.85 23.21
C ARG A 301 -26.96 31.68 23.49
N CYS A 302 -28.05 31.44 22.74
CA CYS A 302 -29.37 31.99 23.02
C CYS A 302 -29.99 31.40 24.30
N PHE A 303 -29.90 30.08 24.49
CA PHE A 303 -30.46 29.38 25.65
C PHE A 303 -29.73 29.73 26.96
N THR A 304 -28.40 29.81 26.94
CA THR A 304 -27.62 30.31 28.09
C THR A 304 -27.94 31.78 28.42
N SER A 305 -28.10 32.62 27.39
CA SER A 305 -28.49 34.03 27.58
C SER A 305 -29.90 34.16 28.16
N LEU A 306 -30.86 33.34 27.70
CA LEU A 306 -32.23 33.30 28.22
C LEU A 306 -32.29 32.85 29.69
N ILE A 307 -31.50 31.84 30.08
CA ILE A 307 -31.41 31.41 31.47
C ILE A 307 -30.81 32.52 32.34
N PHE A 308 -29.75 33.20 31.88
CA PHE A 308 -29.16 34.30 32.62
C PHE A 308 -30.12 35.48 32.78
N ILE A 309 -30.82 35.87 31.72
CA ILE A 309 -31.83 36.95 31.76
C ILE A 309 -32.97 36.59 32.71
N SER A 310 -33.49 35.35 32.65
CA SER A 310 -34.58 34.92 33.53
C SER A 310 -34.16 34.88 35.01
N ALA A 311 -32.93 34.44 35.31
CA ALA A 311 -32.38 34.46 36.66
C ALA A 311 -32.23 35.90 37.22
N VAL A 312 -31.78 36.84 36.39
CA VAL A 312 -31.67 38.26 36.76
C VAL A 312 -33.06 38.87 36.99
N LEU A 313 -34.04 38.58 36.14
CA LEU A 313 -35.41 39.07 36.35
C LEU A 313 -36.03 38.52 37.65
N LEU A 314 -35.78 37.25 37.98
CA LEU A 314 -36.25 36.66 39.24
C LEU A 314 -35.57 37.28 40.47
N SER A 315 -34.28 37.62 40.38
CA SER A 315 -33.55 38.25 41.50
C SER A 315 -34.05 39.66 41.83
N PHE A 316 -34.58 40.40 40.85
CA PHE A 316 -35.19 41.71 41.10
C PHE A 316 -36.67 41.63 41.51
N THR A 317 -37.43 40.70 40.94
CA THR A 317 -38.88 40.59 41.22
C THR A 317 -39.18 40.07 42.61
N LEU A 318 -38.40 39.12 43.15
CA LEU A 318 -38.62 38.58 44.50
C LEU A 318 -38.45 39.64 45.62
N PRO A 319 -37.37 40.46 45.64
CA PRO A 319 -37.24 41.56 46.60
C PRO A 319 -38.32 42.63 46.45
N ILE A 320 -38.71 42.98 45.22
CA ILE A 320 -39.77 43.95 44.97
C ILE A 320 -41.10 43.42 45.52
N MET A 321 -41.44 42.15 45.23
CA MET A 321 -42.65 41.51 45.74
C MET A 321 -42.64 41.39 47.26
N TYR A 322 -41.51 41.02 47.86
CA TYR A 322 -41.35 41.00 49.33
C TYR A 322 -41.48 42.40 49.94
N GLY A 323 -40.90 43.42 49.30
CA GLY A 323 -41.01 44.82 49.69
C GLY A 323 -42.46 45.31 49.66
N LEU A 324 -43.18 45.06 48.55
CA LEU A 324 -44.59 45.41 48.41
C LEU A 324 -45.47 44.68 49.43
N TYR A 325 -45.21 43.39 49.67
CA TYR A 325 -45.87 42.62 50.72
C TYR A 325 -45.66 43.28 52.09
N LYS A 326 -44.41 43.58 52.45
CA LYS A 326 -44.06 44.19 53.74
C LYS A 326 -44.68 45.58 53.90
N VAL A 327 -44.70 46.39 52.84
CA VAL A 327 -45.37 47.71 52.83
C VAL A 327 -46.88 47.57 53.02
N ARG A 328 -47.54 46.61 52.35
CA ARG A 328 -48.97 46.34 52.54
C ARG A 328 -49.25 45.93 53.99
N THR A 329 -48.45 45.04 54.57
CA THR A 329 -48.59 44.59 55.95
C THR A 329 -48.35 45.73 56.94
N LEU A 330 -47.37 46.60 56.71
CA LEU A 330 -47.12 47.79 57.54
C LEU A 330 -48.27 48.81 57.45
N LYS A 331 -48.79 49.08 56.24
CA LYS A 331 -49.96 49.94 56.05
C LYS A 331 -51.19 49.40 56.78
N ALA A 332 -51.41 48.09 56.77
CA ALA A 332 -52.50 47.45 57.51
C ALA A 332 -52.35 47.65 59.03
N LYS A 333 -51.15 47.43 59.58
CA LYS A 333 -50.86 47.67 61.01
C LYS A 333 -51.05 49.13 61.39
N LEU A 334 -50.56 50.08 60.57
CA LEU A 334 -50.72 51.53 60.79
C LEU A 334 -52.20 51.94 60.83
N LYS A 335 -53.01 51.40 59.91
CA LYS A 335 -54.46 51.65 59.85
C LYS A 335 -55.18 51.10 61.08
N GLU A 336 -54.72 49.96 61.62
CA GLU A 336 -55.26 49.42 62.87
C GLU A 336 -54.92 50.30 64.07
N THR A 337 -53.67 50.77 64.22
CA THR A 337 -53.28 51.71 65.28
C THR A 337 -54.02 53.04 65.20
N ASP A 338 -54.19 53.59 64.00
CA ASP A 338 -54.95 54.84 63.77
C ASP A 338 -56.43 54.67 64.14
N ASN A 339 -57.03 53.52 63.84
CA ASN A 339 -58.39 53.19 64.30
C ASN A 339 -58.50 53.02 65.83
N ARG A 340 -57.50 52.42 66.48
CA ARG A 340 -57.46 52.33 67.95
C ARG A 340 -57.31 53.71 68.59
N LEU A 341 -56.45 54.57 68.03
CA LEU A 341 -56.27 55.94 68.50
C LEU A 341 -57.56 56.75 68.35
N ARG A 342 -58.26 56.67 67.21
CA ARG A 342 -59.58 57.30 67.02
C ARG A 342 -60.63 56.80 68.02
N LYS A 343 -60.65 55.51 68.35
CA LYS A 343 -61.56 54.97 69.38
C LYS A 343 -61.23 55.54 70.76
N LEU A 344 -59.96 55.58 71.14
CA LEU A 344 -59.53 56.18 72.41
C LEU A 344 -59.87 57.67 72.48
N LEU A 345 -59.64 58.41 71.38
CA LEU A 345 -60.01 59.83 71.30
C LEU A 345 -61.51 60.01 71.54
N ARG A 346 -62.36 59.20 70.89
CA ARG A 346 -63.82 59.24 71.11
C ARG A 346 -64.21 58.93 72.55
N ILE A 347 -63.59 57.94 73.18
CA ILE A 347 -63.85 57.61 74.59
C ILE A 347 -63.47 58.78 75.50
N VAL A 348 -62.29 59.38 75.29
CA VAL A 348 -61.84 60.55 76.05
C VAL A 348 -62.79 61.73 75.82
N THR A 349 -63.22 62.00 74.59
CA THR A 349 -64.19 63.08 74.30
C THR A 349 -65.53 62.82 75.00
N ILE A 350 -66.03 61.58 75.01
CA ILE A 350 -67.27 61.22 75.71
C ILE A 350 -67.10 61.40 77.23
N LEU A 351 -65.99 60.94 77.81
CA LEU A 351 -65.69 61.14 79.25
C LEU A 351 -65.56 62.62 79.61
N PHE A 352 -64.94 63.42 78.73
CA PHE A 352 -64.80 64.87 78.92
C PHE A 352 -66.16 65.57 78.86
N LEU A 353 -67.03 65.18 77.93
CA LEU A 353 -68.42 65.65 77.85
C LEU A 353 -69.23 65.22 79.08
N PHE A 354 -69.04 64.00 79.59
CA PHE A 354 -69.70 63.51 80.81
C PHE A 354 -69.24 64.30 82.05
N CYS A 355 -67.94 64.59 82.17
CA CYS A 355 -67.41 65.46 83.23
C CYS A 355 -67.96 66.89 83.11
N PHE A 356 -68.07 67.44 81.90
CA PHE A 356 -68.65 68.76 81.67
C PHE A 356 -70.13 68.84 82.02
N CYS A 357 -70.92 67.80 81.71
CA CYS A 357 -72.33 67.71 82.14
C CYS A 357 -72.46 67.65 83.67
N ASN A 358 -71.67 66.81 84.34
CA ASN A 358 -71.71 66.70 85.81
C ASN A 358 -71.26 67.99 86.53
N LEU A 359 -70.40 68.80 85.90
CA LEU A 359 -70.01 70.13 86.41
C LEU A 359 -71.11 71.19 86.21
N TYR A 360 -72.02 71.00 85.26
CA TYR A 360 -73.12 71.93 84.97
C TYR A 360 -74.37 71.66 85.83
N GLU A 361 -74.59 70.41 86.28
CA GLU A 361 -75.68 70.06 87.20
C GLU A 361 -75.40 70.38 88.68
N SER A 362 -74.20 70.85 89.02
CA SER A 362 -73.79 71.19 90.40
C SER A 362 -73.83 72.70 90.72
N LYS A 363 -74.48 73.51 89.90
CA LYS A 363 -74.76 74.94 90.15
C LYS A 363 -76.23 75.21 89.91
#